data_AF-A0A402AUV8-F1
#
_entry.id   AF-A0A402AUV8-F1
#
_cell.length_a   1.000
_cell.length_b   1.000
_cell.length_c   1.000
_cell.angle_alpha   90.00
_cell.angle_beta   90.00
_cell.angle_gamma   90.00
#
_symmetry.space_group_name_H-M   'P 1'
#
loop_
_entity.id
_entity.type
_entity.pdbx_description
1 polymer ?
#
loop_
_entity_poly.entity_id
_entity_poly.type
_entity_poly.pdbx_seq_one_letter_code
_entity_poly.pdbx_strand_id
1 'polypeptide(L)'
;MIGEGHKTTTGTPQRAISASWYRALTLTERVALWRADGKLKVTYDRLDSDLAARKLRWWKELPPFQNEAQFVARLAIDDLSEEDLLYLLAEPIEVMQQRVAGDLIWLDKLMQAFTLNDKDMPCPLPSLQEEEGVDLLVGAIRPLLRSAWKRVYVEMQIFLQRQKHPPFDPQTVMTLLFRQLPGQLLLKVSKVLALELNVMRLQGRLQGPTPEARFAFFVDWCSQPQVMLSILSRYPVLARQLMAQMDQWRETSLEFLRRLCADWKEIRTLFSPRKILVSWLRCYVEPGTHIEGAEVFSSCALALACGWFISRALCRSISISRNYYNG
;
A
#
# COMPACT_ATOMS: atom_id res chain seq x y z
N MET A 1 -33.69 1.46 -50.84
CA MET A 1 -34.37 0.88 -49.66
C MET A 1 -33.91 -0.56 -49.57
N ILE A 2 -33.20 -1.06 -48.56
CA ILE A 2 -33.07 -0.72 -47.14
C ILE A 2 -31.59 -0.94 -46.78
N GLY A 3 -30.99 0.02 -46.06
CA GLY A 3 -29.67 -0.14 -45.48
C GLY A 3 -29.78 -0.83 -44.12
N GLU A 4 -28.95 -1.84 -43.92
CA GLU A 4 -28.71 -2.43 -42.59
C GLU A 4 -27.45 -1.83 -42.01
N GLY A 5 -27.62 -0.70 -41.34
CA GLY A 5 -26.79 -0.40 -40.18
C GLY A 5 -27.34 -1.14 -38.97
N HIS A 6 -26.47 -1.46 -38.01
CA HIS A 6 -26.68 -1.77 -36.58
C HIS A 6 -25.70 -2.88 -36.18
N LYS A 7 -24.81 -2.77 -35.19
CA LYS A 7 -24.64 -1.80 -34.10
C LYS A 7 -23.15 -1.79 -33.75
N THR A 8 -22.56 -0.60 -33.76
CA THR A 8 -21.35 -0.31 -32.99
C THR A 8 -21.66 -0.54 -31.52
N THR A 9 -20.96 -1.49 -30.91
CA THR A 9 -20.96 -1.74 -29.47
C THR A 9 -20.58 -0.45 -28.77
N THR A 10 -21.55 0.16 -28.08
CA THR A 10 -21.36 1.34 -27.26
C THR A 10 -20.37 1.01 -26.15
N GLY A 11 -19.16 1.55 -26.28
CA GLY A 11 -18.19 1.60 -25.20
C GLY A 11 -18.84 2.26 -23.99
N THR A 12 -18.85 1.55 -22.86
CA THR A 12 -19.17 2.12 -21.56
C THR A 12 -18.28 3.35 -21.37
N PRO A 13 -18.81 4.53 -20.98
CA PRO A 13 -17.98 5.70 -20.75
C PRO A 13 -17.06 5.40 -19.59
N GLN A 14 -15.79 5.10 -19.90
CA GLN A 14 -14.73 4.97 -18.92
C GLN A 14 -14.67 6.31 -18.18
N ARG A 15 -15.11 6.30 -16.92
CA ARG A 15 -15.17 7.48 -16.06
C ARG A 15 -13.80 8.13 -16.12
N ALA A 16 -13.68 9.30 -16.75
CA ALA A 16 -12.40 9.92 -17.05
C ALA A 16 -11.59 10.05 -15.75
N ILE A 17 -10.51 9.28 -15.65
CA ILE A 17 -9.62 9.30 -14.50
C ILE A 17 -8.96 10.69 -14.45
N SER A 18 -9.06 11.36 -13.31
CA SER A 18 -8.47 12.69 -13.14
C SER A 18 -6.95 12.64 -13.37
N ALA A 19 -6.43 13.62 -14.12
CA ALA A 19 -5.00 13.77 -14.38
C ALA A 19 -4.16 13.86 -13.08
N SER A 20 -4.77 14.25 -11.95
CA SER A 20 -4.08 14.35 -10.67
C SER A 20 -3.43 13.02 -10.24
N TRP A 21 -4.03 11.88 -10.56
CA TRP A 21 -3.51 10.55 -10.20
C TRP A 21 -2.14 10.26 -10.81
N TYR A 22 -1.86 10.78 -11.99
CA TYR A 22 -0.59 10.60 -12.69
C TYR A 22 0.57 11.31 -11.98
N ARG A 23 0.29 12.23 -11.03
CA ARG A 23 1.34 12.82 -10.18
C ARG A 23 2.04 11.76 -9.32
N ALA A 24 1.42 10.59 -9.10
CA ALA A 24 2.03 9.46 -8.42
C ALA A 24 3.03 8.65 -9.27
N LEU A 25 3.21 8.99 -10.56
CA LEU A 25 4.27 8.40 -11.36
C LEU A 25 5.63 8.83 -10.80
N THR A 26 6.48 7.83 -10.59
CA THR A 26 7.88 7.98 -10.18
C THR A 26 8.70 8.65 -11.28
N LEU A 27 9.88 9.18 -10.93
CA LEU A 27 10.78 9.76 -11.93
C LEU A 27 11.10 8.73 -13.03
N THR A 28 11.50 7.52 -12.65
CA THR A 28 11.86 6.45 -13.59
C THR A 28 10.70 6.08 -14.54
N GLU A 29 9.46 6.04 -14.07
CA GLU A 29 8.29 5.82 -14.95
C GLU A 29 8.08 6.97 -15.93
N ARG A 30 8.17 8.22 -15.46
CA ARG A 30 8.03 9.39 -16.33
C ARG A 30 9.11 9.42 -17.40
N VAL A 31 10.35 9.06 -17.05
CA VAL A 31 11.46 8.95 -18.01
C VAL A 31 11.20 7.84 -19.02
N ALA A 32 10.75 6.67 -18.59
CA ALA A 32 10.43 5.57 -19.48
C ALA A 32 9.33 5.94 -20.48
N LEU A 33 8.27 6.61 -20.02
CA LEU A 33 7.19 7.12 -20.88
C LEU A 33 7.68 8.18 -21.85
N TRP A 34 8.49 9.12 -21.37
CA TRP A 34 9.05 10.17 -22.22
C TRP A 34 9.99 9.60 -23.29
N ARG A 35 10.80 8.59 -22.96
CA ARG A 35 11.65 7.87 -23.92
C ARG A 35 10.84 7.08 -24.95
N ALA A 36 9.78 6.39 -24.51
CA ALA A 36 8.91 5.62 -25.41
C ALA A 36 8.24 6.52 -26.46
N ASP A 37 7.95 7.77 -26.09
CA ASP A 37 7.43 8.80 -27.00
C ASP A 37 8.55 9.59 -27.72
N GLY A 38 9.74 9.02 -27.87
CA GLY A 38 10.85 9.63 -28.61
C GLY A 38 11.41 10.92 -28.00
N LYS A 39 11.23 11.14 -26.69
CA LYS A 39 11.57 12.38 -25.97
C LYS A 39 10.90 13.63 -26.56
N LEU A 40 9.71 13.50 -27.13
CA LEU A 40 8.95 14.63 -27.65
C LEU A 40 8.74 15.69 -26.55
N LYS A 41 9.21 16.91 -26.79
CA LYS A 41 9.02 18.06 -25.89
C LYS A 41 7.76 18.82 -26.30
N VAL A 42 6.91 19.17 -25.34
CA VAL A 42 5.78 20.08 -25.58
C VAL A 42 6.28 21.52 -25.74
N THR A 43 5.51 22.34 -26.45
CA THR A 43 5.80 23.77 -26.61
C THR A 43 5.96 24.49 -25.27
N TYR A 44 6.92 25.42 -25.21
CA TYR A 44 7.33 26.11 -23.98
C TYR A 44 6.21 26.92 -23.30
N ASP A 45 5.23 27.40 -24.07
CA ASP A 45 4.05 28.12 -23.57
C ASP A 45 3.17 27.28 -22.63
N ARG A 46 3.27 25.95 -22.73
CA ARG A 46 2.54 25.01 -21.88
C ARG A 46 3.31 24.56 -20.66
N LEU A 47 4.59 24.90 -20.53
CA LEU A 47 5.45 24.44 -19.43
C LEU A 47 5.32 25.34 -18.21
N ASP A 48 5.15 24.74 -17.03
CA ASP A 48 5.20 25.48 -15.75
C ASP A 48 6.65 25.62 -15.28
N SER A 49 7.40 26.46 -16.01
CA SER A 49 8.85 26.63 -15.82
C SER A 49 9.20 27.21 -14.44
N ASP A 50 8.37 28.10 -13.90
CA ASP A 50 8.58 28.71 -12.59
C ASP A 50 8.37 27.69 -11.45
N LEU A 51 7.36 26.82 -11.55
CA LEU A 51 7.19 25.74 -10.59
C LEU A 51 8.34 24.72 -10.69
N ALA A 52 8.78 24.40 -11.89
CA ALA A 52 9.89 23.47 -12.12
C ALA A 52 11.19 23.99 -11.51
N ALA A 53 11.54 25.25 -11.76
CA ALA A 53 12.74 25.89 -11.21
C ALA A 53 12.71 25.93 -9.67
N ARG A 54 11.55 26.22 -9.06
CA ARG A 54 11.39 26.18 -7.61
C ARG A 54 11.57 24.77 -7.04
N LYS A 55 10.97 23.75 -7.67
CA LYS A 55 11.13 22.34 -7.24
C LYS A 55 12.57 21.87 -7.36
N LEU A 56 13.23 22.20 -8.47
CA LEU A 56 14.63 21.83 -8.70
C LEU A 56 15.54 22.47 -7.65
N ARG A 57 15.36 23.76 -7.35
CA ARG A 57 16.10 24.45 -6.28
C ARG A 57 15.89 23.76 -4.94
N TRP A 58 14.64 23.48 -4.58
CA TRP A 58 14.31 22.79 -3.34
C TRP A 58 14.96 21.39 -3.25
N TRP A 59 15.03 20.65 -4.36
CA TRP A 59 15.72 19.35 -4.39
C TRP A 59 17.23 19.49 -4.16
N LYS A 60 17.87 20.50 -4.77
CA LYS A 60 19.31 20.77 -4.57
C LYS A 60 19.64 21.25 -3.15
N GLU A 61 18.66 21.75 -2.40
CA GLU A 61 18.81 22.11 -0.97
C GLU A 61 18.80 20.88 -0.03
N LEU A 62 18.32 19.72 -0.49
CA LEU A 62 18.27 18.51 0.34
C LEU A 62 19.69 18.04 0.70
N PRO A 63 19.93 17.56 1.94
CA PRO A 63 21.26 17.15 2.39
C PRO A 63 22.08 16.25 1.43
N PRO A 64 21.51 15.21 0.78
CA PRO A 64 22.28 14.37 -0.15
C PRO A 64 22.58 15.03 -1.51
N PHE A 65 22.02 16.21 -1.81
CA PHE A 65 22.14 16.88 -3.11
C PHE A 65 22.78 18.27 -3.02
N GLN A 66 23.23 18.68 -1.84
CA GLN A 66 24.01 19.92 -1.67
C GLN A 66 25.38 19.83 -2.36
N ASN A 67 25.90 18.61 -2.56
CA ASN A 67 27.06 18.36 -3.40
C ASN A 67 26.61 18.13 -4.86
N GLU A 68 27.02 19.04 -5.74
CA GLU A 68 26.67 19.00 -7.16
C GLU A 68 27.08 17.68 -7.85
N ALA A 69 28.22 17.10 -7.49
CA ALA A 69 28.67 15.83 -8.05
C ALA A 69 27.74 14.66 -7.66
N GLN A 70 27.19 14.67 -6.44
CA GLN A 70 26.23 13.66 -5.98
C GLN A 70 24.89 13.80 -6.70
N PHE A 71 24.46 15.03 -6.96
CA PHE A 71 23.24 15.30 -7.72
C PHE A 71 23.38 14.82 -9.17
N VAL A 72 24.46 15.17 -9.86
CA VAL A 72 24.75 14.70 -11.23
C VAL A 72 24.86 13.19 -11.29
N ALA A 73 25.57 12.56 -10.35
CA ALA A 73 25.67 11.11 -10.27
C ALA A 73 24.30 10.44 -10.08
N ARG A 74 23.41 11.03 -9.27
CA ARG A 74 22.04 10.52 -9.11
C ARG A 74 21.26 10.61 -10.41
N LEU A 75 21.34 11.71 -11.16
CA LEU A 75 20.62 11.84 -12.44
C LEU A 75 21.17 10.87 -13.50
N ALA A 76 22.48 10.64 -13.51
CA ALA A 76 23.13 9.71 -14.42
C ALA A 76 22.65 8.25 -14.27
N ILE A 77 22.20 7.84 -13.07
CA ILE A 77 21.60 6.51 -12.86
C ILE A 77 20.37 6.29 -13.76
N ASP A 78 19.57 7.34 -13.97
CA ASP A 78 18.40 7.29 -14.84
C ASP A 78 18.72 7.81 -16.27
N ASP A 79 20.00 8.06 -16.60
CA ASP A 79 20.47 8.67 -17.85
C ASP A 79 19.74 10.00 -18.16
N LEU A 80 19.79 10.90 -17.17
CA LEU A 80 19.22 12.24 -17.23
C LEU A 80 20.29 13.32 -17.04
N SER A 81 20.14 14.42 -17.78
CA SER A 81 20.75 15.71 -17.46
C SER A 81 19.88 16.55 -16.52
N GLU A 82 20.44 17.63 -15.97
CA GLU A 82 19.65 18.61 -15.20
C GLU A 82 18.58 19.28 -16.07
N GLU A 83 18.85 19.53 -17.36
CA GLU A 83 17.87 20.06 -18.31
C GLU A 83 16.71 19.10 -18.55
N ASP A 84 17.01 17.80 -18.68
CA ASP A 84 15.99 16.76 -18.82
C ASP A 84 15.09 16.70 -17.59
N LEU A 85 15.67 16.75 -16.39
CA LEU A 85 14.90 16.79 -15.15
C LEU A 85 14.04 18.05 -15.07
N LEU A 86 14.59 19.22 -15.42
CA LEU A 86 13.85 20.48 -15.39
C LEU A 86 12.63 20.41 -16.33
N TYR A 87 12.78 19.86 -17.53
CA TYR A 87 11.67 19.61 -18.45
C TYR A 87 10.61 18.69 -17.82
N LEU A 88 11.01 17.56 -17.26
CA LEU A 88 10.08 16.59 -16.63
C LEU A 88 9.34 17.18 -15.42
N LEU A 89 9.94 18.15 -14.72
CA LEU A 89 9.31 18.88 -13.62
C LEU A 89 8.33 19.95 -14.09
N ALA A 90 8.54 20.51 -15.30
CA ALA A 90 7.73 21.55 -15.92
C ALA A 90 6.55 21.02 -16.74
N GLU A 91 6.64 19.76 -17.18
CA GLU A 91 5.61 19.12 -18.00
C GLU A 91 4.25 19.06 -17.26
N PRO A 92 3.16 19.58 -17.88
CA PRO A 92 1.82 19.47 -17.32
C PRO A 92 1.39 18.02 -17.13
N ILE A 93 0.63 17.76 -16.08
CA ILE A 93 0.27 16.39 -15.74
C ILE A 93 -0.72 15.79 -16.74
N GLU A 94 -1.49 16.63 -17.42
CA GLU A 94 -2.43 16.26 -18.49
C GLU A 94 -1.68 15.72 -19.72
N VAL A 95 -0.50 16.27 -20.02
CA VAL A 95 0.39 15.74 -21.07
C VAL A 95 0.95 14.39 -20.63
N MET A 96 1.41 14.28 -19.39
CA MET A 96 1.91 13.01 -18.84
C MET A 96 0.84 11.91 -18.91
N GLN A 97 -0.42 12.25 -18.63
CA GLN A 97 -1.54 11.32 -18.77
C GLN A 97 -1.69 10.80 -20.20
N GLN A 98 -1.50 11.65 -21.22
CA GLN A 98 -1.60 11.25 -22.63
C GLN A 98 -0.47 10.29 -23.05
N ARG A 99 0.69 10.36 -22.39
CA ARG A 99 1.83 9.46 -22.65
C ARG A 99 1.59 8.03 -22.13
N VAL A 100 0.71 7.85 -21.16
CA VAL A 100 0.45 6.53 -20.57
C VAL A 100 -0.43 5.71 -21.51
N ALA A 101 0.17 4.68 -22.11
CA ALA A 101 -0.57 3.67 -22.85
C ALA A 101 -1.21 2.67 -21.87
N GLY A 102 -2.52 2.78 -21.68
CA GLY A 102 -3.32 1.85 -20.86
C GLY A 102 -3.61 2.33 -19.44
N ASP A 103 -4.18 1.43 -18.64
CA ASP A 103 -4.66 1.76 -17.29
C ASP A 103 -3.57 1.62 -16.23
N LEU A 104 -3.64 2.46 -15.19
CA LEU A 104 -2.80 2.35 -14.01
C LEU A 104 -3.32 1.20 -13.13
N ILE A 105 -2.75 0.00 -13.27
CA ILE A 105 -3.19 -1.22 -12.56
C ILE A 105 -3.37 -1.00 -11.05
N TRP A 106 -2.45 -0.26 -10.41
CA TRP A 106 -2.54 0.04 -8.97
C TRP A 106 -3.75 0.93 -8.64
N LEU A 107 -4.12 1.83 -9.55
CA LEU A 107 -5.26 2.73 -9.41
C LEU A 107 -6.57 1.98 -9.62
N ASP A 108 -6.64 1.06 -10.57
CA ASP A 108 -7.83 0.20 -10.73
C ASP A 108 -8.07 -0.64 -9.48
N LYS A 109 -7.00 -1.26 -8.97
CA LYS A 109 -7.02 -1.98 -7.69
C LYS A 109 -7.49 -1.09 -6.53
N LEU A 110 -7.09 0.19 -6.51
CA LEU A 110 -7.54 1.16 -5.51
C LEU A 110 -9.03 1.45 -5.65
N MET A 111 -9.50 1.77 -6.86
CA MET A 111 -10.90 2.08 -7.14
C MET A 111 -11.81 0.90 -6.79
N GLN A 112 -11.40 -0.33 -7.14
CA GLN A 112 -12.11 -1.56 -6.77
C GLN A 112 -12.14 -1.78 -5.26
N ALA A 113 -11.10 -1.40 -4.51
CA ALA A 113 -11.11 -1.51 -3.05
C ALA A 113 -12.23 -0.66 -2.42
N PHE A 114 -12.52 0.50 -3.00
CA PHE A 114 -13.59 1.39 -2.54
C PHE A 114 -14.99 1.01 -3.02
N THR A 115 -15.13 0.06 -3.94
CA THR A 115 -16.43 -0.49 -4.36
C THR A 115 -16.84 -1.70 -3.54
N LEU A 116 -15.88 -2.40 -2.91
CA LEU A 116 -16.13 -3.55 -2.05
C LEU A 116 -16.95 -3.15 -0.83
N ASN A 117 -17.92 -3.99 -0.50
CA ASN A 117 -18.74 -3.86 0.70
C ASN A 117 -18.66 -5.17 1.54
N ASP A 118 -19.22 -5.15 2.75
CA ASP A 118 -19.05 -6.25 3.70
C ASP A 118 -19.71 -7.56 3.20
N LYS A 119 -20.70 -7.46 2.31
CA LYS A 119 -21.36 -8.62 1.70
C LYS A 119 -20.46 -9.35 0.70
N ASP A 120 -19.45 -8.65 0.15
CA ASP A 120 -18.50 -9.22 -0.81
C ASP A 120 -17.37 -10.00 -0.12
N MET A 121 -17.33 -10.02 1.22
CA MET A 121 -16.22 -10.59 2.00
C MET A 121 -16.43 -12.10 2.23
N PRO A 122 -15.37 -12.93 2.08
CA PRO A 122 -15.47 -14.36 2.32
C PRO A 122 -15.67 -14.71 3.79
N CYS A 123 -15.22 -13.83 4.69
CA CYS A 123 -15.40 -13.90 6.13
C CYS A 123 -15.27 -12.48 6.71
N PRO A 124 -15.85 -12.21 7.89
CA PRO A 124 -15.77 -10.88 8.49
C PRO A 124 -14.31 -10.50 8.78
N LEU A 125 -14.02 -9.19 8.69
CA LEU A 125 -12.77 -8.66 9.21
C LEU A 125 -12.64 -8.98 10.71
N PRO A 126 -11.44 -9.28 11.20
CA PRO A 126 -11.22 -9.45 12.63
C PRO A 126 -11.53 -8.13 13.35
N SER A 127 -12.00 -8.23 14.59
CA SER A 127 -12.16 -7.05 15.43
C SER A 127 -10.81 -6.36 15.57
N LEU A 128 -10.79 -5.10 15.17
CA LEU A 128 -9.69 -4.20 15.42
C LEU A 128 -9.89 -3.75 16.86
N GLN A 129 -9.27 -4.45 17.81
CA GLN A 129 -9.43 -4.12 19.23
C GLN A 129 -8.89 -2.71 19.52
N GLU A 130 -9.66 -2.00 20.33
CA GLU A 130 -9.58 -0.61 20.76
C GLU A 130 -8.24 -0.29 21.45
N GLU A 131 -7.19 0.02 20.70
CA GLU A 131 -6.15 0.91 21.22
C GLU A 131 -6.72 2.34 21.15
N GLU A 132 -6.98 2.93 22.32
CA GLU A 132 -7.68 4.20 22.49
C GLU A 132 -7.20 5.27 21.47
N GLY A 133 -8.14 5.74 20.63
CA GLY A 133 -7.92 6.82 19.67
C GLY A 133 -7.50 6.39 18.24
N VAL A 134 -6.97 5.18 18.06
CA VAL A 134 -6.58 4.66 16.73
C VAL A 134 -7.80 4.22 15.92
N ASP A 135 -8.89 3.83 16.60
CA ASP A 135 -10.08 3.27 15.96
C ASP A 135 -10.90 4.25 15.12
N LEU A 136 -10.90 5.54 15.48
CA LEU A 136 -11.85 6.48 14.86
C LEU A 136 -11.53 6.72 13.38
N LEU A 137 -10.24 6.75 13.00
CA LEU A 137 -9.85 6.94 11.59
C LEU A 137 -9.77 5.64 10.79
N VAL A 138 -9.97 4.48 11.42
CA VAL A 138 -10.03 3.18 10.71
C VAL A 138 -11.13 3.19 9.66
N GLY A 139 -12.26 3.86 9.92
CA GLY A 139 -13.36 3.98 8.98
C GLY A 139 -12.93 4.47 7.59
N ALA A 140 -12.00 5.44 7.54
CA ALA A 140 -11.45 5.99 6.30
C ALA A 140 -10.67 4.97 5.47
N ILE A 141 -9.95 4.06 6.13
CA ILE A 141 -9.13 3.04 5.46
C ILE A 141 -9.79 1.66 5.40
N ARG A 142 -10.96 1.48 6.00
CA ARG A 142 -11.70 0.21 6.03
C ARG A 142 -11.89 -0.42 4.64
N PRO A 143 -12.17 0.33 3.54
CA PRO A 143 -12.25 -0.26 2.21
C PRO A 143 -10.93 -0.91 1.75
N LEU A 144 -9.79 -0.28 2.06
CA LEU A 144 -8.46 -0.82 1.76
C LEU A 144 -8.18 -2.08 2.57
N LEU A 145 -8.48 -2.05 3.87
CA LEU A 145 -8.33 -3.18 4.79
C LEU A 145 -9.14 -4.41 4.34
N ARG A 146 -10.40 -4.19 3.94
CA ARG A 146 -11.26 -5.25 3.38
C ARG A 146 -10.67 -5.85 2.10
N SER A 147 -10.22 -4.99 1.18
CA SER A 147 -9.61 -5.43 -0.07
C SER A 147 -8.35 -6.28 0.17
N ALA A 148 -7.46 -5.84 1.06
CA ALA A 148 -6.27 -6.58 1.43
C ALA A 148 -6.62 -7.95 2.04
N TRP A 149 -7.50 -7.97 3.04
CA TRP A 149 -7.96 -9.21 3.69
C TRP A 149 -8.56 -10.18 2.67
N LYS A 150 -9.50 -9.73 1.84
CA LYS A 150 -10.18 -10.56 0.83
C LYS A 150 -9.17 -11.19 -0.13
N ARG A 151 -8.20 -10.41 -0.64
CA ARG A 151 -7.20 -10.90 -1.59
C ARG A 151 -6.36 -12.03 -1.01
N VAL A 152 -5.75 -11.82 0.16
CA VAL A 152 -4.92 -12.85 0.79
C VAL A 152 -5.75 -14.05 1.21
N TYR A 153 -6.96 -13.84 1.77
CA TYR A 153 -7.82 -14.94 2.19
C TYR A 153 -8.21 -15.84 1.00
N VAL A 154 -8.63 -15.26 -0.12
CA VAL A 154 -8.99 -16.03 -1.33
C VAL A 154 -7.78 -16.76 -1.90
N GLU A 155 -6.63 -16.09 -2.05
CA GLU A 155 -5.41 -16.72 -2.57
C GLU A 155 -4.90 -17.85 -1.66
N MET A 156 -5.00 -17.67 -0.35
CA MET A 156 -4.70 -18.70 0.64
C MET A 156 -5.60 -19.93 0.47
N GLN A 157 -6.91 -19.72 0.39
CA GLN A 157 -7.87 -20.80 0.22
C GLN A 157 -7.59 -21.64 -1.03
N ILE A 158 -7.20 -21.00 -2.15
CA ILE A 158 -6.90 -21.70 -3.41
C ILE A 158 -5.76 -22.73 -3.25
N PHE A 159 -4.68 -22.39 -2.55
CA PHE A 159 -3.58 -23.35 -2.37
C PHE A 159 -3.81 -24.31 -1.20
N LEU A 160 -4.60 -23.94 -0.19
CA LEU A 160 -4.97 -24.85 0.90
C LEU A 160 -5.90 -25.97 0.40
N GLN A 161 -6.77 -25.71 -0.58
CA GLN A 161 -7.62 -26.74 -1.21
C GLN A 161 -6.81 -27.88 -1.84
N ARG A 162 -5.55 -27.64 -2.21
CA ARG A 162 -4.66 -28.67 -2.77
C ARG A 162 -4.05 -29.58 -1.70
N GLN A 163 -4.25 -29.28 -0.42
CA GLN A 163 -3.69 -30.02 0.70
C GLN A 163 -4.74 -30.90 1.37
N LYS A 164 -4.41 -32.17 1.60
CA LYS A 164 -5.31 -33.12 2.30
C LYS A 164 -5.54 -32.74 3.77
N HIS A 165 -4.51 -32.20 4.42
CA HIS A 165 -4.54 -31.78 5.82
C HIS A 165 -3.81 -30.45 5.96
N PRO A 166 -4.53 -29.31 5.91
CA PRO A 166 -3.89 -28.01 6.07
C PRO A 166 -3.25 -27.91 7.47
N PRO A 167 -2.08 -27.28 7.57
CA PRO A 167 -1.31 -27.20 8.82
C PRO A 167 -1.90 -26.26 9.88
N PHE A 168 -2.82 -25.38 9.50
CA PHE A 168 -3.39 -24.35 10.37
C PHE A 168 -4.84 -24.06 9.98
N ASP A 169 -5.58 -23.46 10.92
CA ASP A 169 -6.89 -22.88 10.64
C ASP A 169 -6.74 -21.56 9.82
N PRO A 170 -7.40 -21.44 8.65
CA PRO A 170 -7.30 -20.27 7.78
C PRO A 170 -7.66 -18.94 8.46
N GLN A 171 -8.74 -18.92 9.26
CA GLN A 171 -9.21 -17.69 9.89
C GLN A 171 -8.25 -17.22 10.98
N THR A 172 -7.75 -18.16 11.79
CA THR A 172 -6.79 -17.90 12.87
C THR A 172 -5.49 -17.29 12.34
N VAL A 173 -4.88 -17.91 11.33
CA VAL A 173 -3.60 -17.41 10.79
C VAL A 173 -3.78 -16.04 10.12
N MET A 174 -4.91 -15.83 9.44
CA MET A 174 -5.22 -14.55 8.79
C MET A 174 -5.39 -13.41 9.80
N THR A 175 -6.11 -13.64 10.90
CA THR A 175 -6.25 -12.66 11.98
C THR A 175 -4.90 -12.23 12.53
N LEU A 176 -3.95 -13.16 12.68
CA LEU A 176 -2.62 -12.88 13.20
C LEU A 176 -1.77 -12.06 12.21
N LEU A 177 -1.76 -12.45 10.94
CA LEU A 177 -1.02 -11.73 9.89
C LEU A 177 -1.57 -10.31 9.68
N PHE A 178 -2.88 -10.14 9.84
CA PHE A 178 -3.56 -8.88 9.62
C PHE A 178 -3.35 -7.86 10.75
N ARG A 179 -3.00 -8.30 11.97
CA ARG A 179 -2.96 -7.48 13.19
C ARG A 179 -2.20 -6.15 13.04
N GLN A 180 -1.12 -6.11 12.28
CA GLN A 180 -0.27 -4.93 12.13
C GLN A 180 -0.66 -4.02 10.96
N LEU A 181 -1.36 -4.55 9.96
CA LEU A 181 -1.67 -3.83 8.74
C LEU A 181 -2.49 -2.55 9.00
N PRO A 182 -3.55 -2.56 9.84
CA PRO A 182 -4.31 -1.36 10.18
C PRO A 182 -3.42 -0.23 10.72
N GLY A 183 -2.57 -0.52 11.72
CA GLY A 183 -1.66 0.47 12.30
C GLY A 183 -0.67 1.03 11.27
N GLN A 184 -0.11 0.17 10.41
CA GLN A 184 0.82 0.60 9.36
C GLN A 184 0.16 1.52 8.33
N LEU A 185 -1.07 1.22 7.91
CA LEU A 185 -1.81 2.07 6.98
C LEU A 185 -2.24 3.38 7.65
N LEU A 186 -2.70 3.32 8.91
CA LEU A 186 -3.07 4.51 9.68
C LEU A 186 -1.91 5.48 9.82
N LEU A 187 -0.72 5.00 10.20
CA LEU A 187 0.48 5.85 10.30
C LEU A 187 0.77 6.64 9.01
N LYS A 188 0.52 6.05 7.84
CA LYS A 188 0.69 6.73 6.54
C LYS A 188 -0.39 7.78 6.29
N VAL A 189 -1.67 7.51 6.64
CA VAL A 189 -2.77 8.44 6.37
C VAL A 189 -2.94 9.54 7.41
N SER A 190 -2.54 9.31 8.67
CA SER A 190 -2.84 10.20 9.81
C SER A 190 -2.37 11.63 9.58
N LYS A 191 -1.18 11.84 9.03
CA LYS A 191 -0.65 13.18 8.75
C LYS A 191 -1.49 13.94 7.71
N VAL A 192 -1.97 13.23 6.69
CA VAL A 192 -2.83 13.81 5.65
C VAL A 192 -4.22 14.11 6.20
N LEU A 193 -4.79 13.20 6.99
CA LEU A 193 -6.10 13.42 7.61
C LEU A 193 -6.06 14.58 8.62
N ALA A 194 -4.97 14.73 9.38
CA ALA A 194 -4.77 15.89 10.24
C ALA A 194 -4.67 17.21 9.46
N LEU A 195 -4.02 17.20 8.28
CA LEU A 195 -3.98 18.35 7.39
C LEU A 195 -5.38 18.70 6.86
N GLU A 196 -6.14 17.70 6.40
CA GLU A 196 -7.51 17.89 5.91
C GLU A 196 -8.47 18.40 6.99
N LEU A 197 -8.33 17.91 8.23
CA LEU A 197 -9.06 18.42 9.39
C LEU A 197 -8.76 19.92 9.61
N ASN A 198 -7.48 20.31 9.55
CA ASN A 198 -7.08 21.71 9.67
C ASN A 198 -7.61 22.58 8.54
N VAL A 199 -7.63 22.07 7.30
CA VAL A 199 -8.23 22.76 6.15
C VAL A 199 -9.73 22.98 6.39
N MET A 200 -10.47 21.96 6.81
CA MET A 200 -11.91 22.09 7.09
C MET A 200 -12.18 23.06 8.25
N ARG A 201 -11.31 23.07 9.28
CA ARG A 201 -11.38 24.02 10.38
C ARG A 201 -11.21 25.46 9.89
N LEU A 202 -10.19 25.73 9.09
CA LEU A 202 -9.94 27.07 8.53
C LEU A 202 -11.03 27.53 7.57
N GLN A 203 -11.69 26.60 6.88
CA GLN A 203 -12.82 26.87 6.00
C GLN A 203 -14.18 26.97 6.72
N GLY A 204 -14.22 26.78 8.05
CA GLY A 204 -15.48 26.82 8.81
C GLY A 204 -16.47 25.70 8.47
N ARG A 205 -15.98 24.56 7.96
CA ARG A 205 -16.82 23.44 7.47
C ARG A 205 -17.09 22.35 8.52
N LEU A 206 -16.43 22.40 9.68
CA LEU A 206 -16.64 21.43 10.75
C LEU A 206 -17.95 21.71 11.47
N GLN A 207 -18.75 20.66 11.69
CA GLN A 207 -20.05 20.76 12.34
C GLN A 207 -19.98 20.19 13.76
N GLY A 208 -20.64 20.85 14.71
CA GLY A 208 -20.74 20.37 16.09
C GLY A 208 -20.39 21.44 17.13
N PRO A 209 -21.11 21.48 18.27
CA PRO A 209 -20.92 22.52 19.29
C PRO A 209 -19.59 22.37 20.04
N THR A 210 -19.06 21.15 20.17
CA THR A 210 -17.81 20.86 20.90
C THR A 210 -16.69 20.40 19.97
N PRO A 211 -15.41 20.46 20.39
CA PRO A 211 -14.29 19.89 19.64
C PRO A 211 -14.49 18.41 19.28
N GLU A 212 -15.06 17.61 20.18
CA GLU A 212 -15.31 16.19 20.01
C GLU A 212 -16.38 15.95 18.94
N ALA A 213 -17.48 16.72 18.97
CA ALA A 213 -18.52 16.65 17.95
C ALA A 213 -17.98 17.03 16.56
N ARG A 214 -17.11 18.04 16.49
CA ARG A 214 -16.42 18.43 15.24
C ARG A 214 -15.47 17.36 14.73
N PHE A 215 -14.78 16.68 15.63
CA PHE A 215 -13.90 15.57 15.26
C PHE A 215 -14.69 14.35 14.78
N ALA A 216 -15.77 13.97 15.48
CA ALA A 216 -16.67 12.90 15.05
C ALA A 216 -17.26 13.18 13.66
N PHE A 217 -17.71 14.42 13.41
CA PHE A 217 -18.16 14.84 12.09
C PHE A 217 -17.08 14.65 11.01
N PHE A 218 -15.82 15.02 11.31
CA PHE A 218 -14.71 14.82 10.39
C PHE A 218 -14.44 13.33 10.11
N VAL A 219 -14.48 12.49 11.15
CA VAL A 219 -14.30 11.04 11.06
C VAL A 219 -15.37 10.43 10.15
N ASP A 220 -16.64 10.76 10.36
CA ASP A 220 -17.75 10.29 9.53
C ASP A 220 -17.62 10.77 8.09
N TRP A 221 -17.22 12.03 7.90
CA TRP A 221 -16.99 12.61 6.58
C TRP A 221 -15.89 11.86 5.82
N CYS A 222 -14.72 11.66 6.42
CA CYS A 222 -13.59 11.00 5.77
C CYS A 222 -13.78 9.48 5.61
N SER A 223 -14.71 8.88 6.35
CA SER A 223 -15.07 7.46 6.24
C SER A 223 -15.92 7.14 5.00
N GLN A 224 -16.50 8.15 4.35
CA GLN A 224 -17.27 7.96 3.13
C GLN A 224 -16.34 7.60 1.95
N PRO A 225 -16.59 6.50 1.21
CA PRO A 225 -15.71 6.04 0.14
C PRO A 225 -15.36 7.10 -0.90
N GLN A 226 -16.36 7.87 -1.35
CA GLN A 226 -16.15 8.92 -2.36
C GLN A 226 -15.32 10.10 -1.82
N VAL A 227 -15.50 10.43 -0.54
CA VAL A 227 -14.72 11.48 0.14
C VAL A 227 -13.27 11.04 0.27
N MET A 228 -13.02 9.82 0.76
CA MET A 228 -11.66 9.32 0.90
C MET A 228 -10.94 9.20 -0.45
N LEU A 229 -11.63 8.76 -1.51
CA LEU A 229 -11.07 8.78 -2.87
C LEU A 229 -10.72 10.20 -3.34
N SER A 230 -11.53 11.20 -3.00
CA SER A 230 -11.26 12.61 -3.29
C SER A 230 -10.10 13.19 -2.46
N ILE A 231 -9.90 12.73 -1.23
CA ILE A 231 -8.67 13.02 -0.46
C ILE A 231 -7.48 12.39 -1.17
N LEU A 232 -7.53 11.08 -1.46
CA LEU A 232 -6.43 10.35 -2.08
C LEU A 232 -6.07 10.88 -3.48
N SER A 233 -7.01 11.42 -4.26
CA SER A 233 -6.72 12.01 -5.56
C SER A 233 -5.93 13.32 -5.47
N ARG A 234 -6.02 14.02 -4.33
CA ARG A 234 -5.20 15.21 -3.99
C ARG A 234 -3.83 14.82 -3.45
N TYR A 235 -3.72 13.64 -2.84
CA TYR A 235 -2.46 13.05 -2.36
C TYR A 235 -2.16 11.71 -3.06
N PRO A 236 -1.98 11.70 -4.39
CA PRO A 236 -1.93 10.46 -5.17
C PRO A 236 -0.69 9.61 -4.85
N VAL A 237 0.40 10.24 -4.38
CA VAL A 237 1.58 9.52 -3.88
C VAL A 237 1.26 8.73 -2.62
N LEU A 238 0.49 9.29 -1.68
CA LEU A 238 0.02 8.55 -0.50
C LEU A 238 -0.84 7.35 -0.94
N ALA A 239 -1.77 7.57 -1.88
CA ALA A 239 -2.61 6.49 -2.40
C ALA A 239 -1.77 5.34 -2.98
N ARG A 240 -0.75 5.66 -3.78
CA ARG A 240 0.18 4.68 -4.33
C ARG A 240 0.98 3.96 -3.25
N GLN A 241 1.43 4.67 -2.21
CA GLN A 241 2.14 4.05 -1.07
C GLN A 241 1.24 3.10 -0.27
N LEU A 242 -0.04 3.42 -0.10
CA LEU A 242 -1.00 2.51 0.55
C LEU A 242 -1.19 1.24 -0.27
N MET A 243 -1.32 1.36 -1.60
CA MET A 243 -1.40 0.21 -2.49
C MET A 243 -0.14 -0.64 -2.44
N ALA A 244 1.04 -0.02 -2.47
CA ALA A 244 2.32 -0.72 -2.34
C ALA A 244 2.45 -1.45 -1.00
N GLN A 245 2.04 -0.83 0.11
CA GLN A 245 2.05 -1.49 1.43
C GLN A 245 1.14 -2.73 1.46
N MET A 246 -0.05 -2.64 0.84
CA MET A 246 -0.98 -3.77 0.77
C MET A 246 -0.46 -4.89 -0.13
N ASP A 247 0.11 -4.55 -1.29
CA ASP A 247 0.69 -5.54 -2.20
C ASP A 247 1.91 -6.23 -1.53
N GLN A 248 2.75 -5.48 -0.82
CA GLN A 248 3.87 -6.02 -0.04
C GLN A 248 3.41 -6.94 1.09
N TRP A 249 2.40 -6.54 1.86
CA TRP A 249 1.81 -7.36 2.93
C TRP A 249 1.20 -8.65 2.38
N ARG A 250 0.53 -8.58 1.22
CA ARG A 250 -0.01 -9.75 0.54
C ARG A 250 1.11 -10.71 0.14
N GLU A 251 2.16 -10.20 -0.49
CA GLU A 251 3.27 -11.01 -0.98
C GLU A 251 4.00 -11.72 0.15
N THR A 252 4.37 -10.99 1.22
CA THR A 252 5.05 -11.57 2.38
C THR A 252 4.16 -12.57 3.12
N SER A 253 2.87 -12.26 3.27
CA SER A 253 1.91 -13.17 3.92
C SER A 253 1.76 -14.48 3.15
N LEU A 254 1.56 -14.41 1.83
CA LEU A 254 1.39 -15.61 1.02
C LEU A 254 2.68 -16.41 0.88
N GLU A 255 3.83 -15.74 0.78
CA GLU A 255 5.13 -16.41 0.81
C GLU A 255 5.35 -17.17 2.12
N PHE A 256 5.10 -16.51 3.25
CA PHE A 256 5.18 -17.13 4.57
C PHE A 256 4.26 -18.35 4.67
N LEU A 257 3.00 -18.22 4.29
CA LEU A 257 2.02 -19.32 4.34
C LEU A 257 2.42 -20.50 3.45
N ARG A 258 2.94 -20.23 2.25
CA ARG A 258 3.42 -21.30 1.34
C ARG A 258 4.61 -22.05 1.93
N ARG A 259 5.60 -21.33 2.47
CA ARG A 259 6.76 -21.95 3.14
C ARG A 259 6.34 -22.74 4.36
N LEU A 260 5.45 -22.18 5.19
CA LEU A 260 4.90 -22.88 6.36
C LEU A 260 4.21 -24.19 5.98
N CYS A 261 3.47 -24.22 4.87
CA CYS A 261 2.86 -25.44 4.36
C CYS A 261 3.89 -26.47 3.86
N ALA A 262 4.90 -26.03 3.12
CA ALA A 262 5.95 -26.90 2.58
C ALA A 262 6.76 -27.56 3.71
N ASP A 263 7.15 -26.76 4.71
CA ASP A 263 8.06 -27.18 5.77
C ASP A 263 7.31 -27.80 6.98
N TRP A 264 5.97 -27.89 6.92
CA TRP A 264 5.15 -28.25 8.08
C TRP A 264 5.52 -29.60 8.69
N LYS A 265 5.79 -30.61 7.85
CA LYS A 265 6.16 -31.95 8.33
C LYS A 265 7.47 -31.90 9.11
N GLU A 266 8.47 -31.19 8.58
CA GLU A 266 9.79 -31.04 9.19
C GLU A 266 9.70 -30.25 10.51
N ILE A 267 8.97 -29.14 10.50
CA ILE A 267 8.67 -28.34 11.69
C ILE A 267 8.01 -29.21 12.78
N ARG A 268 7.01 -30.02 12.41
CA ARG A 268 6.34 -30.92 13.35
C ARG A 268 7.27 -31.97 13.92
N THR A 269 8.09 -32.63 13.09
CA THR A 269 9.06 -33.62 13.58
C THR A 269 10.09 -33.02 14.52
N LEU A 270 10.55 -31.79 14.26
CA LEU A 270 11.59 -31.14 15.05
C LEU A 270 11.07 -30.59 16.39
N PHE A 271 9.89 -29.96 16.38
CA PHE A 271 9.38 -29.21 17.53
C PHE A 271 8.25 -29.90 18.29
N SER A 272 7.55 -30.88 17.71
CA SER A 272 6.44 -31.57 18.37
C SER A 272 6.19 -32.99 17.80
N PRO A 273 7.16 -33.91 17.88
CA PRO A 273 7.03 -35.26 17.33
C PRO A 273 5.94 -36.13 17.99
N ARG A 274 5.42 -35.74 19.17
CA ARG A 274 4.45 -36.54 19.96
C ARG A 274 3.10 -35.86 20.28
N LYS A 275 2.81 -34.65 19.77
CA LYS A 275 1.54 -33.94 20.03
C LYS A 275 0.87 -33.46 18.73
N ILE A 276 -0.46 -33.51 18.71
CA ILE A 276 -1.28 -32.95 17.63
C ILE A 276 -1.29 -31.43 17.81
N LEU A 277 -0.77 -30.71 16.83
CA LEU A 277 -0.51 -29.27 16.84
C LEU A 277 -1.80 -28.52 16.43
N VAL A 278 -2.86 -28.60 17.25
CA VAL A 278 -4.21 -28.16 16.79
C VAL A 278 -4.60 -26.74 17.20
N SER A 279 -3.91 -26.03 18.11
CA SER A 279 -4.60 -24.88 18.73
C SER A 279 -3.79 -23.67 19.17
N TRP A 280 -2.52 -23.50 18.79
CA TRP A 280 -1.75 -22.38 19.35
C TRP A 280 -0.85 -21.75 18.30
N LEU A 281 -1.40 -20.73 17.63
CA LEU A 281 -0.63 -19.79 16.83
C LEU A 281 -0.73 -18.45 17.57
N ARG A 282 0.34 -18.03 18.24
CA ARG A 282 0.43 -16.70 18.86
C ARG A 282 1.58 -15.99 18.20
N CYS A 283 1.28 -15.14 17.22
CA CYS A 283 2.29 -14.30 16.57
C CYS A 283 2.70 -13.18 17.53
N TYR A 284 3.96 -13.20 17.96
CA TYR A 284 4.62 -12.04 18.54
C TYR A 284 5.47 -11.38 17.46
N VAL A 285 5.49 -10.05 17.47
CA VAL A 285 6.34 -9.25 16.61
C VAL A 285 7.13 -8.29 17.49
N GLU A 286 8.45 -8.43 17.48
CA GLU A 286 9.35 -7.48 18.13
C GLU A 286 9.69 -6.31 17.18
N PRO A 287 9.80 -5.07 17.68
CA PRO A 287 10.36 -3.96 16.92
C PRO A 287 11.87 -4.18 16.72
N GLY A 288 12.30 -4.35 15.46
CA GLY A 288 13.71 -4.53 15.11
C GLY A 288 14.46 -3.20 14.95
N THR A 289 15.73 -3.18 15.35
CA THR A 289 16.69 -2.09 15.12
C THR A 289 17.23 -2.10 13.69
N HIS A 290 17.40 -0.89 13.12
CA HIS A 290 17.79 -0.63 11.74
C HIS A 290 19.18 -1.15 11.37
N ILE A 291 19.29 -1.79 10.19
CA ILE A 291 20.53 -1.87 9.42
C ILE A 291 20.18 -1.56 7.96
N GLU A 292 20.78 -0.47 7.45
CA GLU A 292 20.91 -0.06 6.04
C GLU A 292 19.75 -0.37 5.07
N GLY A 293 18.93 0.64 4.79
CA GLY A 293 18.29 0.84 3.48
C GLY A 293 17.17 -0.12 3.06
N ALA A 294 16.88 -1.17 3.83
CA ALA A 294 15.68 -2.00 3.67
C ALA A 294 14.80 -1.86 4.91
N GLU A 295 13.53 -1.47 4.75
CA GLU A 295 12.53 -1.59 5.81
C GLU A 295 12.32 -3.08 6.12
N VAL A 296 13.04 -3.61 7.12
CA VAL A 296 12.87 -4.98 7.60
C VAL A 296 11.59 -5.04 8.44
N PHE A 297 10.53 -5.61 7.89
CA PHE A 297 9.29 -5.87 8.62
C PHE A 297 9.34 -7.18 9.40
N SER A 298 8.82 -7.08 10.62
CA SER A 298 8.05 -8.08 11.37
C SER A 298 8.62 -9.50 11.42
N SER A 299 9.38 -9.80 12.48
CA SER A 299 9.59 -11.20 12.87
C SER A 299 8.25 -11.78 13.31
N CYS A 300 7.69 -12.75 12.57
CA CYS A 300 6.56 -13.53 13.05
C CYS A 300 7.10 -14.67 13.93
N ALA A 301 6.90 -14.58 15.23
CA ALA A 301 7.16 -15.71 16.12
C ALA A 301 5.92 -16.62 16.20
N LEU A 302 5.99 -17.85 15.67
CA LEU A 302 5.04 -18.91 16.00
C LEU A 302 5.38 -19.47 17.38
N ALA A 303 4.53 -19.26 18.37
CA ALA A 303 4.63 -20.01 19.62
C ALA A 303 4.12 -21.46 19.40
N LEU A 304 5.00 -22.45 19.51
CA LEU A 304 4.62 -23.87 19.59
C LEU A 304 4.59 -24.28 21.07
N ALA A 305 3.75 -25.26 21.43
CA ALA A 305 3.54 -25.69 22.83
C ALA A 305 4.80 -26.20 23.58
N CYS A 306 5.96 -26.21 22.92
CA CYS A 306 7.25 -26.66 23.47
C CYS A 306 8.40 -25.66 23.22
N GLY A 307 8.12 -24.45 22.68
CA GLY A 307 9.14 -23.44 22.38
C GLY A 307 8.70 -22.40 21.34
N TRP A 308 9.53 -21.36 21.15
CA TRP A 308 9.28 -20.28 20.19
C TRP A 308 9.88 -20.62 18.82
N PHE A 309 9.13 -20.41 17.74
CA PHE A 309 9.61 -20.45 16.35
C PHE A 309 9.66 -19.03 15.81
N ILE A 310 10.83 -18.43 15.64
CA ILE A 310 10.95 -17.09 15.06
C ILE A 310 11.25 -17.23 13.56
N SER A 311 10.30 -16.86 12.71
CA SER A 311 10.55 -16.71 11.28
C SER A 311 11.16 -15.33 11.00
N ARG A 312 12.46 -15.29 10.68
CA ARG A 312 13.09 -14.09 10.08
C ARG A 312 12.81 -14.11 8.59
N ALA A 313 11.78 -13.41 8.14
CA ALA A 313 11.29 -13.46 6.77
C ALA A 313 12.28 -12.95 5.68
N LEU A 314 13.48 -12.48 6.04
CA LEU A 314 14.42 -11.88 5.08
C LEU A 314 15.86 -12.42 5.11
N CYS A 315 16.17 -13.47 5.89
CA CYS A 315 17.45 -14.17 5.72
C CYS A 315 17.27 -15.37 4.78
N ARG A 316 18.14 -15.49 3.77
CA ARG A 316 18.25 -16.64 2.85
C ARG A 316 18.55 -17.99 3.54
N SER A 317 18.50 -18.04 4.87
CA SER A 317 18.67 -19.21 5.71
C SER A 317 17.77 -19.09 6.94
N ILE A 318 16.96 -20.11 7.19
CA ILE A 318 16.25 -20.31 8.45
C ILE A 318 17.30 -20.43 9.57
N SER A 319 17.30 -19.49 10.52
CA SER A 319 18.18 -19.56 11.69
C SER A 319 17.36 -20.00 12.91
N ILE A 320 17.62 -21.23 13.36
CA ILE A 320 17.04 -21.79 14.59
C ILE A 320 17.87 -21.27 15.76
N SER A 321 17.28 -20.47 16.65
CA SER A 321 17.90 -20.13 17.94
C SER A 321 17.22 -20.91 19.06
N ARG A 322 17.99 -21.77 19.73
CA ARG A 322 17.59 -22.43 20.98
C ARG A 322 17.87 -21.44 22.12
N ASN A 323 16.88 -20.65 22.51
CA ASN A 323 16.98 -19.92 23.77
C ASN A 323 16.65 -20.91 24.91
N TYR A 324 17.70 -21.36 25.60
CA TYR A 324 17.56 -21.97 26.93
C TYR A 324 17.17 -20.86 27.90
N TYR A 325 15.88 -20.72 28.20
CA TYR A 325 15.47 -20.05 29.44
C TYR A 325 15.31 -21.13 30.51
N ASN A 326 16.35 -21.26 31.34
CA ASN A 326 16.22 -21.79 32.69
C ASN A 326 15.73 -20.61 33.56
N GLY A 327 14.59 -20.82 34.23
CA GLY A 327 13.96 -19.85 35.14
C GLY A 327 12.51 -20.21 35.35
#